data_AF-A0A2B7YAU4-F1
#
_entry.id   AF-A0A2B7YAU4-F1
#
_cell.length_a   1.000
_cell.length_b   1.000
_cell.length_c   1.000
_cell.angle_alpha   90.00
_cell.angle_beta   90.00
_cell.angle_gamma   90.00
#
_symmetry.space_group_name_H-M   'P 1'
#
loop_
_entity.id
_entity.type
_entity.pdbx_description
1 polymer ?
#
loop_
_entity_poly.entity_id
_entity_poly.type
_entity_poly.pdbx_seq_one_letter_code
_entity_poly.pdbx_strand_id
1 'polypeptide(L)'
;MIDELPDMQKFCATLARMHRDSIPLSSNGKFGFHVVTYHGDKPRDVTWCDTWGQMFANSMKRRVQQERDAQGPSNELDQLLPALFEKIIPGSSGICTREIIQSSQY
;
A
#
# COMPACT_ATOMS: atom_id res chain seq x y z
N MET A 1 -21.32 21.52 -4.54
CA MET A 1 -20.03 21.10 -5.12
C MET A 1 -18.97 21.93 -4.45
N ILE A 2 -17.87 21.31 -4.01
CA ILE A 2 -16.68 22.05 -3.57
C ILE A 2 -15.93 22.39 -4.86
N ASP A 3 -16.26 23.54 -5.45
CA ASP A 3 -15.70 24.02 -6.73
C ASP A 3 -14.32 24.67 -6.58
N GLU A 4 -13.80 24.79 -5.35
CA GLU A 4 -12.42 25.21 -5.10
C GLU A 4 -11.58 24.00 -4.71
N LEU A 5 -10.53 23.76 -5.51
CA LEU A 5 -9.48 22.83 -5.15
C LEU A 5 -8.85 23.29 -3.82
N PRO A 6 -8.62 22.37 -2.86
CA PRO A 6 -7.93 22.72 -1.64
C PRO A 6 -6.55 23.25 -1.96
N ASP A 7 -6.09 24.21 -1.15
CA ASP A 7 -4.71 24.70 -1.19
C ASP A 7 -3.75 23.51 -1.14
N MET A 8 -3.02 23.31 -2.25
CA MET A 8 -2.22 22.11 -2.48
C MET A 8 -1.08 22.00 -1.47
N GLN A 9 -0.45 23.12 -1.13
CA GLN A 9 0.63 23.18 -0.16
C GLN A 9 0.12 22.80 1.23
N LYS A 10 -1.02 23.36 1.66
CA LYS A 10 -1.64 23.03 2.95
C LYS A 10 -2.07 21.56 3.01
N PHE A 11 -2.64 21.04 1.93
CA PHE A 11 -3.05 19.64 1.83
C PHE A 11 -1.84 18.70 1.97
N CYS A 12 -0.79 18.89 1.16
CA CYS A 12 0.41 18.07 1.22
C CYS A 12 1.09 18.13 2.59
N ALA A 13 1.21 19.33 3.19
CA ALA A 13 1.77 19.50 4.53
C ALA A 13 0.95 18.75 5.60
N THR A 14 -0.38 18.81 5.50
CA THR A 14 -1.29 18.11 6.42
C THR A 14 -1.17 16.60 6.27
N LEU A 15 -1.12 16.09 5.03
CA LEU A 15 -0.96 14.67 4.73
C LEU A 15 0.39 14.12 5.24
N ALA A 16 1.47 14.86 5.01
CA ALA A 16 2.81 14.48 5.49
C ALA A 16 2.87 14.45 7.02
N ARG A 17 2.24 15.43 7.69
CA ARG A 17 2.11 15.44 9.16
C ARG A 17 1.31 14.23 9.65
N MET A 18 0.15 13.95 9.05
CA MET A 18 -0.67 12.79 9.40
C MET A 18 0.13 11.47 9.32
N HIS A 19 0.87 11.24 8.24
CA HIS A 19 1.68 10.04 8.10
C HIS A 19 2.75 9.92 9.21
N ARG A 20 3.49 11.00 9.50
CA ARG A 20 4.53 10.98 10.54
C ARG A 20 3.95 10.77 11.94
N ASP A 21 2.91 11.51 12.29
CA ASP A 21 2.30 11.49 13.62
C ASP A 21 1.59 10.17 13.90
N SER A 22 1.21 9.42 12.86
CA SER A 22 0.59 8.10 13.00
C SER A 22 1.55 6.97 13.39
N ILE A 23 2.85 7.12 13.11
CA ILE A 23 3.87 6.08 13.38
C ILE A 23 3.87 5.63 14.86
N PRO A 24 3.97 6.54 15.86
CA PRO A 24 3.97 6.15 17.27
C PRO A 24 2.62 5.62 17.76
N LEU A 25 1.53 5.78 16.99
CA LEU A 25 0.20 5.27 17.35
C LEU A 25 0.00 3.80 16.99
N SER A 26 0.94 3.18 16.26
CA SER A 26 0.89 1.75 15.96
C SER A 26 1.08 0.93 17.24
N SER A 27 0.09 0.10 17.58
CA SER A 27 0.10 -0.69 18.82
C SER A 27 1.13 -1.81 18.83
N ASN A 28 1.66 -2.21 17.67
CA ASN A 28 2.56 -3.36 17.54
C ASN A 28 3.76 -3.11 16.61
N GLY A 29 3.87 -1.93 15.99
CA GLY A 29 4.96 -1.60 15.06
C GLY A 29 4.98 -2.41 13.76
N LYS A 30 3.93 -3.21 13.49
CA LYS A 30 3.80 -4.05 12.29
C LYS A 30 2.97 -3.33 11.22
N PHE A 31 3.07 -3.82 9.99
CA PHE A 31 2.26 -3.37 8.85
C PHE A 31 0.97 -4.19 8.78
N GLY A 32 -0.19 -3.54 8.86
CA GLY A 32 -1.49 -4.20 8.86
C GLY A 32 -2.58 -3.29 9.39
N PHE A 33 -3.77 -3.84 9.66
CA PHE A 33 -4.86 -3.10 10.27
C PHE A 33 -5.73 -4.01 11.14
N HIS A 34 -6.33 -3.44 12.19
CA HIS A 34 -7.12 -4.19 13.17
C HIS A 34 -8.50 -4.61 12.65
N VAL A 35 -9.00 -4.00 11.58
CA VAL A 35 -10.28 -4.31 10.94
C VAL A 35 -10.08 -4.48 9.44
N VAL A 36 -10.81 -5.42 8.83
CA VAL A 36 -10.82 -5.60 7.38
C VAL A 36 -11.33 -4.32 6.73
N THR A 37 -10.50 -3.76 5.85
CA THR A 37 -10.85 -2.59 5.05
C THR A 37 -11.04 -3.00 3.60
N TYR A 38 -11.65 -2.15 2.79
CA TYR A 38 -12.03 -2.49 1.42
C TYR A 38 -11.44 -1.47 0.44
N HIS A 39 -11.13 -1.95 -0.77
CA HIS A 39 -10.90 -1.11 -1.94
C HIS A 39 -12.06 -1.32 -2.90
N GLY A 40 -13.02 -0.38 -2.88
CA GLY A 40 -14.31 -0.62 -3.54
C GLY A 40 -15.06 -1.77 -2.88
N ASP A 41 -15.47 -2.76 -3.65
CA ASP A 41 -16.13 -3.99 -3.20
C ASP A 41 -15.14 -5.07 -2.74
N LYS A 42 -13.82 -4.88 -2.96
CA LYS A 42 -12.81 -5.91 -2.69
C LYS A 42 -12.22 -5.78 -1.29
N PRO A 43 -12.33 -6.82 -0.43
CA PRO A 43 -11.69 -6.81 0.89
C PRO A 43 -10.16 -6.83 0.73
N ARG A 44 -9.46 -6.01 1.53
CA ARG A 44 -8.00 -6.04 1.66
C ARG A 44 -7.55 -7.18 2.57
N ASP A 45 -6.35 -7.69 2.29
CA ASP A 45 -5.58 -8.41 3.29
C ASP A 45 -5.00 -7.39 4.29
N VAL A 46 -5.37 -7.54 5.57
CA VAL A 46 -4.94 -6.66 6.68
C VAL A 46 -4.08 -7.41 7.69
N THR A 47 -3.62 -8.61 7.35
CA THR A 47 -2.77 -9.43 8.20
C THR A 47 -1.52 -8.65 8.63
N TRP A 48 -1.22 -8.70 9.92
CA TRP A 48 -0.04 -8.05 10.47
C TRP A 48 1.25 -8.70 9.98
N CYS A 49 2.12 -7.91 9.36
CA CYS A 49 3.42 -8.33 8.84
C CYS A 49 4.54 -7.52 9.48
N ASP A 50 5.70 -8.15 9.71
CA ASP A 50 6.88 -7.49 10.28
C ASP A 50 7.55 -6.52 9.31
N THR A 51 7.35 -6.74 8.00
CA THR A 51 7.95 -5.92 6.96
C THR A 51 6.91 -5.40 5.98
N TRP A 52 7.17 -4.22 5.43
CA TRP A 52 6.37 -3.64 4.36
C TRP A 52 6.32 -4.58 3.15
N GLY A 53 7.46 -5.17 2.78
CA GLY A 53 7.56 -6.08 1.63
C GLY A 53 6.66 -7.31 1.76
N GLN A 54 6.56 -7.89 2.96
CA GLN A 54 5.65 -9.01 3.22
C GLN A 54 4.17 -8.57 3.13
N MET A 55 3.80 -7.43 3.72
CA MET A 55 2.44 -6.89 3.62
C MET A 55 2.04 -6.61 2.16
N PHE A 56 2.95 -6.00 1.39
CA PHE A 56 2.72 -5.71 -0.02
C PHE A 56 2.58 -7.00 -0.85
N ALA A 57 3.45 -7.99 -0.62
CA ALA A 57 3.36 -9.29 -1.28
C ALA A 57 2.02 -9.99 -1.03
N ASN A 58 1.57 -10.01 0.23
CA ASN A 58 0.30 -10.62 0.61
C ASN A 58 -0.88 -9.87 -0.06
N SER A 59 -0.85 -8.54 -0.03
CA SER A 59 -1.85 -7.70 -0.70
C SER A 59 -1.93 -7.96 -2.20
N MET A 60 -0.78 -8.09 -2.88
CA MET A 60 -0.73 -8.38 -4.31
C MET A 60 -1.23 -9.80 -4.63
N LYS A 61 -0.84 -10.81 -3.84
CA LYS A 61 -1.38 -12.18 -3.98
C LYS A 61 -2.90 -12.19 -3.83
N ARG A 62 -3.43 -11.47 -2.84
CA ARG A 62 -4.87 -11.35 -2.62
C ARG A 62 -5.56 -10.72 -3.84
N ARG A 63 -4.98 -9.66 -4.41
CA ARG A 63 -5.55 -9.00 -5.60
C ARG A 63 -5.55 -9.93 -6.81
N VAL A 64 -4.45 -10.64 -7.06
CA VAL A 64 -4.37 -11.63 -8.15
C VAL A 64 -5.44 -12.71 -7.99
N GLN A 65 -5.67 -13.20 -6.76
CA GLN A 65 -6.74 -14.15 -6.52
C GLN A 65 -8.12 -13.56 -6.82
N GLN A 66 -8.38 -12.32 -6.40
CA GLN A 66 -9.66 -11.63 -6.69
C GLN A 66 -9.91 -11.45 -8.18
N GLU A 67 -8.86 -11.13 -8.96
CA GLU A 67 -8.96 -11.04 -10.42
C GLU A 67 -9.28 -12.41 -11.03
N ARG A 68 -8.60 -13.47 -10.59
CA ARG A 68 -8.87 -14.85 -11.03
C ARG A 68 -10.28 -15.31 -10.67
N ASP A 69 -10.77 -14.97 -9.48
CA ASP A 69 -12.12 -15.30 -9.04
C ASP A 69 -13.18 -14.59 -9.91
N ALA A 70 -12.89 -13.37 -10.39
CA ALA A 70 -13.81 -12.58 -11.19
C ALA A 70 -13.75 -12.89 -12.69
N GLN A 71 -12.55 -13.12 -13.25
CA GLN A 71 -12.30 -13.21 -14.69
C GLN A 71 -11.88 -14.61 -15.14
N GLY A 72 -11.57 -15.52 -14.21
CA GLY A 72 -11.00 -16.82 -14.49
C GLY A 72 -9.47 -16.81 -14.63
N PRO A 73 -8.86 -17.96 -14.96
CA PRO A 73 -7.40 -18.09 -15.11
C PRO A 73 -6.87 -17.30 -16.31
N SER A 74 -5.66 -16.74 -16.19
CA SER A 74 -4.97 -16.02 -17.25
C SER A 74 -3.50 -16.43 -17.33
N ASN A 75 -3.12 -17.06 -18.45
CA ASN A 75 -1.74 -17.48 -18.69
C ASN A 75 -0.76 -16.30 -18.74
N GLU A 76 -1.21 -15.17 -19.28
CA GLU A 76 -0.40 -13.94 -19.33
C GLU A 76 -0.11 -13.43 -17.93
N LEU A 77 -1.14 -13.35 -17.08
CA LEU A 77 -0.97 -12.94 -15.68
C LEU A 77 0.02 -13.89 -14.98
N ASP A 78 -0.18 -15.20 -15.13
CA ASP A 78 0.62 -16.23 -14.47
C ASP A 78 2.10 -16.18 -14.85
N GLN A 79 2.42 -15.82 -16.10
CA GLN A 79 3.81 -15.63 -16.55
C GLN A 79 4.47 -14.38 -15.95
N LEU A 80 3.68 -13.34 -15.62
CA LEU A 80 4.19 -12.09 -15.06
C LEU A 80 4.39 -12.14 -13.54
N LEU A 81 3.63 -12.97 -12.83
CA LEU A 81 3.68 -13.04 -11.37
C LEU A 81 5.07 -13.33 -10.80
N PRO A 82 5.87 -14.28 -11.31
CA PRO A 82 7.20 -14.55 -10.76
C PRO A 82 8.10 -13.30 -10.82
N ALA A 83 8.15 -12.63 -11.97
CA ALA A 83 8.96 -11.41 -12.13
C ALA A 83 8.46 -10.27 -11.23
N LEU A 84 7.15 -10.13 -11.05
CA LEU A 84 6.55 -9.16 -10.12
C LEU A 84 7.03 -9.41 -8.68
N PHE A 85 6.90 -10.65 -8.20
CA PHE A 85 7.24 -11.01 -6.82
C PHE A 85 8.75 -11.02 -6.57
N GLU A 86 9.57 -11.40 -7.56
CA GLU A 86 11.02 -11.47 -7.42
C GLU A 86 11.73 -10.13 -7.60
N LYS A 87 11.22 -9.22 -8.44
CA LYS A 87 11.93 -7.96 -8.73
C LYS A 87 11.40 -6.77 -7.94
N ILE A 88 10.08 -6.69 -7.74
CA ILE A 88 9.46 -5.49 -7.16
C ILE A 88 9.47 -5.55 -5.63
N ILE A 89 9.34 -6.75 -5.05
CA ILE A 89 9.18 -6.90 -3.61
C ILE A 89 10.51 -6.82 -2.85
N PRO A 90 11.63 -7.40 -3.33
CA PRO A 90 12.90 -7.34 -2.59
C PRO A 90 13.51 -5.93 -2.50
N GLY A 91 13.24 -5.05 -3.46
CA GLY A 91 13.85 -3.71 -3.55
C GLY A 91 13.09 -2.58 -2.84
N SER A 92 11.91 -2.85 -2.30
CA SER A 92 11.01 -1.83 -1.74
C SER A 92 11.34 -1.37 -0.32
N SER A 93 12.32 -2.00 0.33
CA SER A 93 12.76 -1.71 1.69
C SER A 93 13.35 -0.30 1.90
N GLY A 94 13.54 0.50 0.85
CA GLY A 94 14.22 1.81 0.95
C GLY A 94 13.56 3.00 0.24
N ILE A 95 12.80 2.80 -0.84
CA ILE A 95 12.46 3.92 -1.75
C ILE A 95 11.08 4.53 -1.41
N CYS A 96 10.06 3.72 -1.14
CA CYS A 96 8.68 4.22 -1.10
C CYS A 96 8.35 5.07 0.16
N THR A 97 8.99 4.83 1.31
CA THR A 97 8.72 5.58 2.55
C THR A 97 9.75 6.67 2.86
N ARG A 98 11.00 6.59 2.38
CA ARG A 98 12.00 7.65 2.64
C ARG A 98 11.84 8.84 1.71
N GLU A 99 11.61 8.62 0.41
CA GLU A 99 11.55 9.73 -0.56
C GLU A 99 10.27 10.57 -0.43
N ILE A 100 9.14 9.96 -0.04
CA ILE A 100 7.88 10.69 0.19
C ILE A 100 7.95 11.53 1.48
N ILE A 101 8.73 11.12 2.49
CA ILE A 101 8.88 11.90 3.73
C ILE A 101 9.98 12.98 3.60
N GLN A 102 11.07 12.71 2.87
CA GLN A 102 12.17 13.67 2.69
C GLN A 102 11.94 14.73 1.61
N SER A 103 11.13 14.46 0.58
CA SER A 103 10.80 15.46 -0.45
C SER A 103 9.84 16.56 0.02
N SER A 104 9.31 16.46 1.24
CA SER A 104 8.47 17.48 1.89
C SER A 104 9.28 18.51 2.71
N GLN A 105 10.61 18.58 2.53
CA GLN A 105 11.48 19.57 3.19
C GLN A 105 11.95 20.72 2.28
N TYR A 106 11.26 20.97 1.17
CA TYR A 106 11.39 22.22 0.40
C TYR A 106 10.13 23.07 0.51
#